data_AF-A0A7K3NUU9-F1
#
_entry.id   AF-A0A7K3NUU9-F1
#
_cell.length_a   1.000
_cell.length_b   1.000
_cell.length_c   1.000
_cell.angle_alpha   90.00
_cell.angle_beta   90.00
_cell.angle_gamma   90.00
#
_symmetry.space_group_name_H-M   'P 1'
#
loop_
_entity.id
_entity.type
_entity.pdbx_description
1 polymer ?
#
loop_
_entity_poly.entity_id
_entity_poly.type
_entity_poly.pdbx_seq_one_letter_code
_entity_poly.pdbx_strand_id
1 'polypeptide(L)'
;YGIDWAIWVQIGSIAIVLMGLVTMYWFIPRCQVRFKHALVAGVVVGIIFEILKLTFGAIVDNFTSYKAVYGAFAILPLFLLWIYISWNIILLGVQISYCLTIFETKEIFPRHALFSLMDMLNVLYREHKKGNVVTEAGLRDVLGRQEMPNWYTYI
;
A
#
# COMPACT_ATOMS: atom_id res chain seq x y z
N TYR A 1 31.12 -19.30 23.32
CA TYR A 1 29.84 -18.96 22.67
C TYR A 1 30.01 -17.63 21.97
N GLY A 2 30.50 -17.66 20.73
CA GLY A 2 30.62 -16.45 19.92
C GLY A 2 29.21 -16.03 19.53
N ILE A 3 28.76 -14.87 19.99
CA ILE A 3 27.54 -14.27 19.46
C ILE A 3 27.89 -13.91 18.01
N ASP A 4 27.30 -14.61 17.05
CA ASP A 4 27.43 -14.29 15.64
C ASP A 4 26.72 -12.96 15.36
N TRP A 5 27.49 -11.87 15.48
CA TRP A 5 27.05 -10.50 15.18
C TRP A 5 26.42 -10.37 13.79
N ALA A 6 26.74 -11.29 12.87
CA ALA A 6 26.14 -11.40 11.55
C ALA A 6 24.59 -11.52 11.60
N ILE A 7 24.04 -12.31 12.53
CA ILE A 7 22.60 -12.52 12.65
C ILE A 7 21.90 -11.21 13.06
N TRP A 8 22.49 -10.48 14.01
CA TRP A 8 21.95 -9.20 14.48
C TRP A 8 21.98 -8.12 13.40
N VAL A 9 23.06 -8.07 12.60
CA VAL A 9 23.15 -7.17 11.45
C VAL A 9 22.10 -7.50 10.39
N GLN A 10 21.87 -8.79 10.13
CA GLN A 10 20.88 -9.25 9.16
C GLN A 10 19.45 -8.90 9.60
N ILE A 11 19.12 -9.12 10.88
CA ILE A 11 17.84 -8.72 11.47
C ILE A 11 17.64 -7.20 11.39
N GLY A 12 18.68 -6.42 11.72
CA GLY A 12 18.64 -4.96 11.62
C GLY A 12 18.37 -4.47 10.20
N SER A 13 19.01 -5.08 9.21
CA SER A 13 18.80 -4.77 7.79
C SER A 13 17.37 -5.06 7.33
N ILE A 14 16.83 -6.22 7.70
CA ILE A 14 15.44 -6.60 7.40
C ILE A 14 14.46 -5.62 8.05
N ALA A 15 14.70 -5.25 9.31
CA ALA A 15 13.87 -4.30 10.03
C ALA A 15 13.84 -2.91 9.37
N ILE A 16 14.98 -2.42 8.88
CA ILE A 16 15.05 -1.13 8.16
C ILE A 16 14.25 -1.18 6.86
N VAL A 17 14.38 -2.25 6.09
CA VAL A 17 13.62 -2.43 4.83
C VAL A 17 12.12 -2.51 5.11
N LEU A 18 11.72 -3.27 6.12
CA LEU A 18 10.32 -3.37 6.56
C LEU A 18 9.78 -2.00 6.98
N MET A 19 10.49 -1.26 7.82
CA MET A 19 10.07 0.08 8.24
C MET A 19 9.97 1.04 7.06
N GLY A 20 10.91 0.98 6.12
CA GLY A 20 10.87 1.78 4.89
C GLY A 20 9.63 1.49 4.05
N LEU A 21 9.32 0.21 3.80
CA LEU A 21 8.15 -0.21 3.04
C LEU A 21 6.83 0.15 3.76
N VAL A 22 6.73 -0.09 5.07
CA VAL A 22 5.55 0.29 5.87
C VAL A 22 5.32 1.79 5.82
N THR A 23 6.38 2.60 5.99
CA THR A 23 6.28 4.06 5.95
C THR A 23 5.87 4.55 4.57
N MET A 24 6.45 3.96 3.51
CA MET A 24 6.09 4.26 2.12
C MET A 24 4.62 3.93 1.83
N TYR A 25 4.13 2.77 2.28
CA TYR A 25 2.72 2.38 2.13
C TYR A 25 1.76 3.18 3.00
N TRP A 26 2.24 3.84 4.04
CA TRP A 26 1.45 4.74 4.86
C TRP A 26 1.41 6.17 4.30
N PHE A 27 2.53 6.67 3.74
CA PHE A 27 2.62 8.03 3.18
C PHE A 27 2.03 8.18 1.77
N ILE A 28 2.14 7.15 0.94
CA ILE A 28 1.69 7.21 -0.47
C ILE A 28 0.16 7.33 -0.62
N PRO A 29 -0.69 6.59 0.11
CA PRO A 29 -2.13 6.68 -0.12
C PRO A 29 -2.67 8.03 0.36
N ARG A 30 -3.35 8.74 -0.54
CA ARG A 30 -4.16 9.94 -0.22
C ARG A 30 -5.39 9.63 0.65
N CYS A 31 -5.65 8.36 0.94
CA CYS A 31 -6.71 7.91 1.84
C CYS A 31 -6.08 7.53 3.18
N GLN A 32 -6.71 7.90 4.30
CA GLN A 32 -6.23 7.56 5.64
C GLN A 32 -6.34 6.04 5.87
N VAL A 33 -5.28 5.31 5.53
CA VAL A 33 -5.19 3.87 5.78
C VAL A 33 -4.88 3.66 7.26
N ARG A 34 -5.67 2.81 7.94
CA ARG A 34 -5.38 2.39 9.32
C ARG A 34 -4.00 1.74 9.36
N PHE A 35 -3.13 2.19 10.28
CA PHE A 35 -1.73 1.73 10.40
C PHE A 35 -1.58 0.19 10.44
N LYS A 36 -2.57 -0.51 10.98
CA LYS A 36 -2.63 -1.98 11.01
C LYS A 36 -2.58 -2.63 9.62
N HIS A 37 -3.24 -2.04 8.61
CA HIS A 37 -3.25 -2.59 7.25
C HIS A 37 -1.93 -2.35 6.53
N ALA A 38 -1.34 -1.16 6.72
CA ALA A 38 -0.01 -0.83 6.20
C ALA A 38 1.05 -1.77 6.80
N LEU A 39 0.91 -2.15 8.08
CA LEU A 39 1.80 -3.11 8.74
C LEU A 39 1.66 -4.52 8.14
N VAL A 40 0.43 -5.03 7.97
CA VAL A 40 0.21 -6.36 7.36
C VAL A 40 0.76 -6.42 5.94
N ALA A 41 0.45 -5.40 5.12
CA ALA A 41 0.98 -5.33 3.75
C ALA A 41 2.51 -5.23 3.74
N GLY A 42 3.09 -4.38 4.59
CA GLY A 42 4.54 -4.22 4.70
C GLY A 42 5.27 -5.48 5.15
N VAL A 43 4.72 -6.25 6.09
CA VAL A 43 5.29 -7.54 6.53
C VAL A 43 5.24 -8.56 5.40
N VAL A 44 4.10 -8.74 4.74
CA VAL A 44 3.95 -9.70 3.63
C VAL A 44 4.91 -9.38 2.51
N VAL A 45 4.95 -8.12 2.08
CA VAL A 45 5.86 -7.66 1.01
C VAL A 45 7.31 -7.77 1.45
N GLY A 46 7.64 -7.41 2.68
CA GLY A 46 9.01 -7.48 3.19
C GLY A 46 9.56 -8.91 3.19
N ILE A 47 8.74 -9.90 3.55
CA ILE A 47 9.12 -11.32 3.46
C ILE A 47 9.38 -11.70 2.00
N ILE A 48 8.48 -11.34 1.09
CA ILE A 48 8.64 -11.62 -0.36
C ILE A 48 9.90 -10.95 -0.91
N PHE A 49 10.17 -9.70 -0.49
CA PHE A 49 11.34 -8.95 -0.90
C PHE A 49 12.65 -9.54 -0.37
N GLU A 50 12.65 -10.10 0.84
CA GLU A 50 13.79 -10.82 1.40
C GLU A 50 14.09 -12.10 0.60
N ILE A 51 13.06 -12.88 0.29
CA ILE A 51 13.18 -14.08 -0.55
C ILE A 51 13.71 -13.71 -1.94
N LEU A 52 13.23 -12.61 -2.50
CA LEU A 52 13.71 -12.11 -3.79
C LEU A 52 15.21 -11.76 -3.72
N LYS A 53 15.67 -11.04 -2.69
CA LYS A 53 17.10 -10.72 -2.49
C LYS A 53 17.96 -11.97 -2.44
N LEU A 54 17.55 -12.98 -1.68
CA LEU A 54 18.28 -14.25 -1.59
C LEU A 54 18.33 -14.98 -2.94
N THR A 55 17.18 -15.05 -3.63
CA THR A 55 17.06 -15.70 -4.94
C THR A 55 17.95 -15.02 -5.97
N PHE A 56 17.96 -13.68 -6.00
CA PHE A 56 18.79 -12.94 -6.95
C PHE A 56 20.29 -13.08 -6.66
N GLY A 57 20.69 -13.10 -5.38
CA GLY A 57 22.07 -13.41 -5.02
C GLY A 57 22.51 -14.77 -5.58
N ALA A 58 21.71 -15.81 -5.37
CA ALA A 58 21.97 -17.14 -5.92
C ALA A 58 22.02 -17.15 -7.46
N ILE A 59 21.15 -16.40 -8.13
CA ILE A 59 21.17 -16.24 -9.59
C ILE A 59 22.49 -15.58 -10.02
N VAL A 60 22.88 -14.45 -9.43
CA VAL A 60 24.11 -13.72 -9.81
C VAL A 60 25.36 -14.59 -9.66
N ASP A 61 25.44 -15.39 -8.60
CA ASP A 61 26.56 -16.30 -8.36
C ASP A 61 26.65 -17.38 -9.46
N ASN A 62 25.54 -18.03 -9.78
CA ASN A 62 25.48 -19.06 -10.84
C ASN A 62 25.72 -18.49 -12.25
N PHE A 63 25.25 -17.25 -12.51
CA PHE A 63 25.40 -16.59 -13.81
C PHE A 63 26.83 -16.08 -14.08
N THR A 64 27.74 -16.14 -13.11
CA THR A 64 29.12 -15.69 -13.29
C THR A 64 29.89 -16.53 -14.33
N SER A 65 29.52 -17.80 -14.55
CA SER A 65 30.08 -18.61 -15.64
C SER A 65 29.65 -18.13 -17.05
N TYR A 66 28.49 -17.49 -17.21
CA TYR A 66 28.03 -16.92 -18.49
C TYR A 66 28.62 -15.54 -18.79
N LYS A 67 29.18 -14.84 -17.79
CA LYS A 67 29.90 -13.57 -17.98
C LYS A 67 31.14 -13.71 -18.87
N ALA A 68 31.71 -14.91 -18.96
CA ALA A 68 32.93 -15.17 -19.75
C ALA A 68 32.76 -14.96 -21.26
N VAL A 69 31.53 -15.11 -21.79
CA VAL A 69 31.25 -15.01 -23.24
C VAL A 69 30.70 -13.63 -23.62
N TYR A 70 29.85 -13.02 -22.78
CA TYR A 70 29.16 -11.75 -23.06
C TYR A 70 29.66 -10.54 -22.25
N GLY A 71 30.66 -10.73 -21.38
CA GLY A 71 31.31 -9.66 -20.62
C GLY A 71 30.35 -8.82 -19.77
N ALA A 72 30.69 -7.54 -19.58
CA ALA A 72 29.92 -6.58 -18.78
C ALA A 72 28.48 -6.35 -19.29
N PHE A 73 28.18 -6.68 -20.55
CA PHE A 73 26.85 -6.48 -21.13
C PHE A 73 25.78 -7.39 -20.50
N ALA A 74 26.14 -8.59 -20.03
CA ALA A 74 25.20 -9.50 -19.36
C ALA A 74 24.69 -8.99 -18.01
N ILE A 75 25.41 -8.04 -17.39
CA ILE A 75 25.04 -7.45 -16.09
C ILE A 75 23.83 -6.52 -16.25
N LEU A 76 23.73 -5.82 -17.38
CA LEU A 76 22.66 -4.85 -17.64
C LEU A 76 21.26 -5.50 -17.64
N PRO A 77 20.96 -6.54 -18.46
CA PRO A 77 19.67 -7.21 -18.43
C PRO A 77 19.34 -7.83 -17.08
N LEU A 78 20.34 -8.38 -16.38
CA LEU A 78 20.15 -8.98 -15.06
C LEU A 78 19.77 -7.92 -14.01
N PHE A 79 20.41 -6.77 -14.07
CA PHE A 79 20.08 -5.63 -13.20
C PHE A 79 18.71 -5.04 -13.54
N LEU A 80 18.35 -4.94 -14.82
CA LEU A 80 17.01 -4.50 -15.24
C LEU A 80 15.93 -5.47 -14.78
N LEU A 81 16.18 -6.78 -14.88
CA LEU A 81 15.29 -7.82 -14.37
C LEU A 81 15.07 -7.68 -12.85
N TRP A 82 16.15 -7.44 -12.10
CA TRP A 82 16.10 -7.20 -10.66
C TRP A 82 15.17 -6.04 -10.30
N ILE A 83 15.37 -4.88 -10.95
CA ILE A 83 14.53 -3.70 -10.73
C ILE A 83 13.09 -3.99 -11.11
N TYR A 84 12.86 -4.65 -12.26
CA TYR A 84 11.52 -4.98 -12.74
C TYR A 84 10.75 -5.82 -11.71
N ILE A 85 11.35 -6.90 -11.19
CA ILE A 85 10.68 -7.75 -10.21
C ILE A 85 10.50 -7.03 -8.88
N SER A 86 11.53 -6.28 -8.43
CA SER A 86 11.45 -5.46 -7.21
C SER A 86 10.28 -4.48 -7.26
N TRP A 87 10.11 -3.79 -8.39
CA TRP A 87 9.02 -2.83 -8.58
C TRP A 87 7.65 -3.50 -8.58
N ASN A 88 7.52 -4.67 -9.23
CA ASN A 88 6.27 -5.44 -9.22
C ASN A 88 5.88 -5.86 -7.80
N ILE A 89 6.83 -6.30 -6.98
CA ILE A 89 6.57 -6.63 -5.56
C ILE A 89 6.11 -5.41 -4.78
N ILE A 90 6.75 -4.26 -5.00
CA ILE A 90 6.36 -3.00 -4.35
C ILE A 90 4.92 -2.62 -4.71
N LEU A 91 4.55 -2.70 -5.99
CA LEU A 91 3.20 -2.41 -6.47
C LEU A 91 2.17 -3.39 -5.93
N LEU A 92 2.52 -4.68 -5.85
CA LEU A 92 1.69 -5.71 -5.23
C LEU A 92 1.37 -5.36 -3.76
N GLY A 93 2.34 -4.84 -3.02
CA GLY A 93 2.12 -4.36 -1.65
C GLY A 93 1.11 -3.23 -1.53
N VAL A 94 1.16 -2.26 -2.46
CA VAL A 94 0.17 -1.18 -2.53
C VAL A 94 -1.23 -1.74 -2.78
N GLN A 95 -1.35 -2.70 -3.71
CA GLN A 95 -2.61 -3.36 -4.01
C GLN A 95 -3.17 -4.11 -2.80
N ILE A 96 -2.34 -4.85 -2.05
CA ILE A 96 -2.75 -5.53 -0.82
C ILE A 96 -3.26 -4.52 0.22
N SER A 97 -2.53 -3.43 0.45
CA SER A 97 -2.93 -2.39 1.40
C SER A 97 -4.28 -1.76 1.02
N TYR A 98 -4.46 -1.46 -0.28
CA TYR A 98 -5.72 -0.92 -0.80
C TYR A 98 -6.87 -1.93 -0.69
N CYS A 99 -6.61 -3.19 -1.03
CA CYS A 99 -7.55 -4.31 -0.95
C CYS A 99 -8.06 -4.49 0.49
N LEU A 100 -7.15 -4.49 1.47
CA LEU A 100 -7.51 -4.65 2.87
C LEU A 100 -8.31 -3.43 3.39
N THR A 101 -7.98 -2.23 2.91
CA THR A 101 -8.72 -0.99 3.23
C THR A 101 -10.14 -0.99 2.64
N ILE A 102 -10.33 -1.54 1.42
CA ILE A 102 -11.66 -1.63 0.81
C ILE A 102 -12.55 -2.64 1.51
N PHE A 103 -12.02 -3.80 1.88
CA PHE A 103 -12.79 -4.82 2.58
C PHE A 103 -13.21 -4.41 4.00
N GLU A 104 -12.44 -3.55 4.68
CA GLU A 104 -12.85 -3.01 5.99
C GLU A 104 -13.87 -1.87 5.89
N THR A 105 -13.98 -1.23 4.72
CA THR A 105 -15.03 -0.23 4.49
C THR A 105 -16.34 -0.94 4.25
N LYS A 106 -17.24 -0.93 5.25
CA LYS A 106 -18.58 -1.52 5.14
C LYS A 106 -19.25 -1.02 3.86
N GLU A 107 -19.66 -1.94 3.00
CA GLU A 107 -20.52 -1.64 1.85
C GLU A 107 -21.86 -1.12 2.35
N ILE A 108 -22.06 0.19 2.24
CA ILE A 108 -23.39 0.80 2.35
C ILE A 108 -24.02 0.57 0.98
N PHE A 109 -25.05 -0.27 0.92
CA PHE A 109 -25.82 -0.55 -0.29
C PHE A 109 -26.17 0.76 -1.03
N PRO A 110 -26.08 0.80 -2.37
CA PRO A 110 -26.46 1.98 -3.14
C PRO A 110 -27.95 2.25 -2.92
N ARG A 111 -28.26 3.19 -2.03
CA ARG A 111 -29.59 3.79 -1.96
C ARG A 111 -29.68 4.80 -3.09
N HIS A 112 -30.85 4.87 -3.75
CA HIS A 112 -31.11 5.83 -4.82
C HIS A 112 -30.60 7.24 -4.46
N ALA A 113 -30.10 7.98 -5.46
CA ALA A 113 -29.59 9.36 -5.35
C ALA A 113 -30.44 10.29 -4.46
N LEU A 114 -31.77 10.14 -4.48
CA LEU A 114 -32.70 10.90 -3.64
C LEU A 114 -32.51 10.64 -2.13
N PHE A 115 -32.26 9.40 -1.73
CA PHE A 115 -32.00 9.05 -0.33
C PHE A 115 -30.64 9.57 0.12
N SER A 116 -29.62 9.54 -0.73
CA SER A 116 -28.31 10.16 -0.45
C SER A 116 -28.43 11.66 -0.22
N LEU A 117 -29.23 12.36 -1.04
CA LEU A 117 -29.58 13.76 -0.83
C LEU A 117 -30.37 13.97 0.45
N MET A 118 -31.31 13.08 0.78
CA MET A 118 -32.10 13.17 2.00
C MET A 118 -31.22 13.00 3.26
N ASP A 119 -30.24 12.11 3.22
CA ASP A 119 -29.27 11.91 4.30
C ASP A 119 -28.32 13.11 4.41
N MET A 120 -27.83 13.66 3.29
CA MET A 120 -27.08 14.93 3.28
C MET A 120 -27.89 16.08 3.89
N LEU A 121 -29.16 16.22 3.48
CA LEU A 121 -30.07 17.24 4.00
C LEU A 121 -30.33 17.06 5.49
N ASN A 122 -30.46 15.82 5.97
CA ASN A 122 -30.65 15.53 7.39
C ASN A 122 -29.41 15.90 8.22
N VAL A 123 -28.20 15.66 7.69
CA VAL A 123 -26.96 16.08 8.34
C VAL A 123 -26.79 17.60 8.32
N LEU A 124 -27.07 18.25 7.19
CA LEU A 124 -27.11 19.71 7.09
C LEU A 124 -28.10 20.31 8.09
N TYR A 125 -29.31 19.76 8.17
CA TYR A 125 -30.34 20.20 9.10
C TYR A 125 -29.92 20.02 10.56
N ARG A 126 -29.30 18.88 10.90
CA ARG A 126 -28.86 18.56 12.26
C ARG A 126 -27.73 19.48 12.72
N GLU A 127 -26.75 19.73 11.86
CA GLU A 127 -25.62 20.63 12.19
C GLU A 127 -26.04 22.11 12.18
N HIS A 128 -26.95 22.50 11.29
CA HIS A 128 -27.56 23.84 11.31
C HIS A 128 -28.34 24.08 12.62
N LYS A 129 -29.10 23.08 13.11
CA LYS A 129 -29.82 23.18 14.40
C LYS A 129 -28.88 23.30 15.60
N LYS A 130 -27.64 22.82 15.48
CA LYS A 130 -26.60 22.95 16.51
C LYS A 130 -25.75 24.23 16.38
N GLY A 131 -25.94 25.01 15.33
CA GLY A 131 -25.11 26.19 15.04
C GLY A 131 -23.70 25.86 14.57
N ASN A 132 -23.45 24.62 14.13
CA ASN A 132 -22.15 24.17 13.64
C ASN A 132 -22.02 24.34 12.13
N VAL A 133 -20.79 24.57 11.67
CA VAL A 133 -20.47 24.64 10.24
C VAL A 133 -20.34 23.22 9.68
N VAL A 134 -21.03 22.94 8.59
CA VAL A 134 -21.02 21.60 7.99
C VAL A 134 -19.74 21.43 7.18
N THR A 135 -18.85 20.58 7.68
CA THR A 135 -17.56 20.30 7.04
C THR A 135 -17.76 19.30 5.89
N GLU A 136 -17.08 19.51 4.76
CA GLU A 136 -17.13 18.61 3.57
C GLU A 136 -16.88 17.14 3.94
N ALA A 137 -15.94 16.91 4.87
CA ALA A 137 -15.63 15.58 5.40
C ALA A 137 -16.86 14.90 6.05
N GLY A 138 -17.72 15.66 6.73
CA GLY A 138 -18.94 15.14 7.36
C GLY A 138 -20.06 14.82 6.36
N LEU A 139 -20.18 15.59 5.27
CA LEU A 139 -21.10 15.25 4.16
C LEU A 139 -20.64 14.00 3.40
N ARG A 140 -19.32 13.85 3.22
CA ARG A 140 -18.73 12.73 2.50
C ARG A 140 -18.77 11.41 3.26
N ASP A 141 -18.84 11.45 4.59
CA ASP A 141 -19.02 10.27 5.44
C ASP A 141 -20.45 9.69 5.33
N VAL A 142 -21.42 10.53 4.99
CA VAL A 142 -22.83 10.14 4.79
C VAL A 142 -23.04 9.47 3.43
N LEU A 143 -22.25 9.86 2.43
CA LEU A 143 -22.24 9.21 1.12
C LEU A 143 -21.53 7.85 1.22
N GLY A 144 -22.26 6.79 0.91
CA GLY A 144 -21.67 5.46 0.74
C GLY A 144 -20.53 5.49 -0.29
N ARG A 145 -19.52 4.64 -0.08
CA ARG A 145 -18.31 4.53 -0.92
C ARG A 145 -18.59 4.46 -2.44
N GLN A 146 -19.74 3.92 -2.85
CA GLN A 146 -20.14 3.81 -4.25
C GLN A 146 -20.65 5.12 -4.88
N GLU A 147 -21.12 6.08 -4.08
CA GLU A 147 -21.62 7.38 -4.55
C GLU A 147 -20.54 8.49 -4.47
N MET A 148 -19.38 8.20 -3.88
CA MET A 148 -18.24 9.13 -3.86
C MET A 148 -17.79 9.63 -5.25
N PRO A 149 -17.80 8.82 -6.34
CA PRO A 149 -17.48 9.31 -7.68
C PRO A 149 -18.50 10.33 -8.21
N ASN A 150 -19.76 10.26 -7.73
CA ASN A 150 -20.86 11.12 -8.15
C ASN A 150 -20.97 12.41 -7.31
N TRP A 151 -20.03 12.69 -6.41
CA TRP A 151 -20.03 13.89 -5.55
C TRP A 151 -20.31 15.19 -6.31
N TYR A 152 -19.73 15.35 -7.50
CA TYR A 152 -19.93 16.52 -8.36
C TYR A 152 -21.35 16.68 -8.91
N THR A 153 -22.19 15.64 -8.88
CA THR A 153 -23.59 15.73 -9.29
C THR A 153 -24.53 16.21 -8.18
N TYR A 154 -24.04 16.25 -6.93
CA TYR A 154 -24.82 16.59 -5.75
C TYR A 154 -24.53 18.01 -5.20
N ILE A 155 -23.52 18.70 -5.73
CA ILE A 155 -23.16 20.09 -5.43
C ILE A 155 -23.73 20.99 -6.52
#